data_AF-A0AAW0V6G6-F1
#
_entry.id   AF-A0AAW0V6G6-F1
#
_cell.length_a   1.000
_cell.length_b   1.000
_cell.length_c   1.000
_cell.angle_alpha   90.00
_cell.angle_beta   90.00
_cell.angle_gamma   90.00
#
_symmetry.space_group_name_H-M   'P 1'
#
loop_
_entity.id
_entity.type
_entity.pdbx_description
1 polymer ?
#
loop_
_entity_poly.entity_id
_entity_poly.type
_entity_poly.pdbx_seq_one_letter_code
_entity_poly.pdbx_strand_id
1 'polypeptide(L)'
;MPEQTKIKVPRGACCVYADQVNTTMSPRRRHHLHTLEELSLRVVFESVVADLNLAHLLASDLRHSTLLAPLRLSSPDALRQSVAARLANLPGIMNDQVRHRLIQRLFSVAHPDRWLNAKLDVLKVLVDKSITTLDCRQQALPRQVLEVVAMSCPALTSLKVVIEQESSGSGVEWKGDSQPDPKTPSACSLPSPRTARRKASHNLPCLTTTPSHECLAGLTRLTTLHLTNGATNEVLAALGESIPGLRELRVCYSFAVTDAGLTALCLRGASMPWPLVPRGLYWLDLLPSHFNRCCSVLEEVDILGTRVSHFGLAFLLRHLPALRSLGHSPLVTSAIELLVSWRPAPAGTFTTRLRKLRDDDVSGPRLMTIALHCPDLRDMSLTHTFQEADLTSRHSHITGHVANLKHLKHLSLVNVTAQSVSEMVTVVGRQLTALTVSCRHLDVALIFTTCKSLRHLTLEGEDCQAPLTAVESFKRAALTKLQVVKIKCVLPPAYTDVIFTNALALTDVEIVFLREMRDSQITQLVRNKSLQKVQEFTVRLAPKLTIDSARVLVRGCPRLQHLKDLGGWDVTVEEYTQFLQEIKRENYDVHVTYTSRRAASEHEPQERTIWDLDPLHRFDRMALRRSLGNLLPLVVL
;
A
#
# COMPACT_ATOMS: atom_id res chain seq x y z
N MET A 1 -29.98 60.90 -36.42
CA MET A 1 -30.05 62.37 -36.20
C MET A 1 -30.94 62.92 -37.29
N PRO A 2 -31.97 63.74 -37.02
CA PRO A 2 -32.50 64.26 -35.75
C PRO A 2 -33.94 63.69 -35.53
N GLU A 3 -34.78 63.97 -34.53
CA GLU A 3 -34.82 64.70 -33.24
C GLU A 3 -36.14 64.21 -32.57
N GLN A 4 -36.12 63.83 -31.28
CA GLN A 4 -36.72 64.60 -30.17
C GLN A 4 -38.25 64.81 -30.31
N THR A 5 -39.13 64.52 -29.33
CA THR A 5 -39.05 64.87 -27.91
C THR A 5 -40.31 64.40 -27.13
N LYS A 6 -40.16 63.97 -25.85
CA LYS A 6 -40.88 64.44 -24.62
C LYS A 6 -42.43 64.19 -24.54
N ILE A 7 -43.07 63.68 -23.47
CA ILE A 7 -43.23 64.22 -22.09
C ILE A 7 -44.14 63.30 -21.21
N LYS A 8 -43.78 63.18 -19.93
CA LYS A 8 -44.52 62.98 -18.64
C LYS A 8 -45.51 61.83 -18.37
N VAL A 9 -45.19 61.18 -17.25
CA VAL A 9 -46.07 60.58 -16.22
C VAL A 9 -46.76 61.71 -15.39
N PRO A 10 -47.98 61.50 -14.84
CA PRO A 10 -48.06 61.31 -13.38
C PRO A 10 -49.14 60.30 -12.90
N ARG A 11 -48.99 59.97 -11.61
CA ARG A 11 -49.76 59.05 -10.76
C ARG A 11 -51.13 59.59 -10.31
N GLY A 12 -52.01 58.68 -9.87
CA GLY A 12 -53.15 58.92 -8.96
C GLY A 12 -54.38 58.10 -9.38
N ALA A 13 -54.70 56.94 -8.79
CA ALA A 13 -55.34 56.67 -7.49
C ALA A 13 -56.89 56.78 -7.48
N CYS A 14 -57.51 55.72 -6.91
CA CYS A 14 -58.83 55.58 -6.27
C CYS A 14 -60.08 55.08 -7.04
N CYS A 15 -60.51 53.88 -6.60
CA CYS A 15 -61.88 53.39 -6.26
C CYS A 15 -62.91 53.25 -7.41
N VAL A 16 -63.66 52.13 -7.54
CA VAL A 16 -64.81 51.74 -6.69
C VAL A 16 -65.26 50.29 -7.01
N TYR A 17 -65.56 49.54 -5.93
CA TYR A 17 -66.52 48.44 -5.67
C TYR A 17 -66.91 47.37 -6.72
N ALA A 18 -66.76 46.10 -6.31
CA ALA A 18 -67.91 45.18 -6.20
C ALA A 18 -67.62 44.06 -5.18
N ASP A 19 -68.48 43.97 -4.16
CA ASP A 19 -68.54 42.98 -3.09
C ASP A 19 -68.96 41.59 -3.60
N GLN A 20 -68.42 40.52 -2.98
CA GLN A 20 -69.21 39.34 -2.56
C GLN A 20 -68.47 38.46 -1.52
N VAL A 21 -68.92 38.61 -0.27
CA VAL A 21 -69.21 37.61 0.79
C VAL A 21 -68.19 36.48 1.13
N ASN A 22 -67.55 36.70 2.28
CA ASN A 22 -67.05 35.79 3.33
C ASN A 22 -67.33 34.27 3.27
N THR A 23 -66.26 33.49 3.38
CA THR A 23 -66.15 32.37 4.35
C THR A 23 -64.72 32.26 4.88
N THR A 24 -64.56 32.45 6.19
CA THR A 24 -63.29 32.39 6.93
C THR A 24 -62.86 30.96 7.22
N MET A 25 -61.66 30.55 6.77
CA MET A 25 -60.92 29.40 7.31
C MET A 25 -59.42 29.75 7.37
N SER A 26 -58.86 29.63 8.57
CA SER A 26 -57.47 29.90 8.98
C SER A 26 -56.41 29.17 8.13
N PRO A 27 -55.18 29.72 7.98
CA PRO A 27 -54.09 29.04 7.31
C PRO A 27 -53.60 27.86 8.16
N ARG A 28 -53.85 26.63 7.68
CA ARG A 28 -53.22 25.42 8.24
C ARG A 28 -51.71 25.50 7.97
N ARG A 29 -50.93 25.71 9.05
CA ARG A 29 -49.48 25.44 9.08
C ARG A 29 -49.25 24.02 8.59
N ARG A 30 -48.59 23.86 7.44
CA ARG A 30 -48.05 22.56 7.01
C ARG A 30 -46.86 22.26 7.90
N HIS A 31 -47.05 21.41 8.90
CA HIS A 31 -45.95 20.78 9.58
C HIS A 31 -45.21 19.89 8.58
N HIS A 32 -43.93 20.17 8.35
CA HIS A 32 -43.02 19.25 7.70
C HIS A 32 -42.97 17.98 8.55
N LEU A 33 -43.66 16.93 8.09
CA LEU A 33 -43.41 15.58 8.57
C LEU A 33 -42.05 15.17 8.00
N HIS A 34 -41.01 15.28 8.83
CA HIS A 34 -39.75 14.61 8.56
C HIS A 34 -40.02 13.14 8.31
N THR A 35 -39.39 12.56 7.29
CA THR A 35 -39.50 11.12 7.07
C THR A 35 -38.89 10.40 8.28
N LEU A 36 -39.43 9.22 8.59
CA LEU A 36 -39.02 8.44 9.75
C LEU A 36 -37.51 8.10 9.69
N GLU A 37 -36.94 8.00 8.49
CA GLU A 37 -35.50 7.89 8.24
C GLU A 37 -34.71 9.14 8.61
N GLU A 38 -35.19 10.34 8.29
CA GLU A 38 -34.54 11.61 8.66
C GLU A 38 -34.49 11.80 10.18
N LEU A 39 -35.59 11.47 10.87
CA LEU A 39 -35.64 11.50 12.33
C LEU A 39 -34.73 10.43 12.94
N SER A 40 -34.66 9.25 12.35
CA SER A 40 -33.78 8.17 12.81
C SER A 40 -32.30 8.53 12.64
N LEU A 41 -31.92 9.09 11.48
CA LEU A 41 -30.57 9.59 11.23
C LEU A 41 -30.21 10.72 12.16
N ARG A 42 -31.12 11.68 12.38
CA ARG A 42 -30.89 12.80 13.30
C ARG A 42 -30.70 12.33 14.74
N VAL A 43 -31.46 11.34 15.19
CA VAL A 43 -31.29 10.73 16.53
C VAL A 43 -29.96 9.97 16.63
N VAL A 44 -29.53 9.28 15.57
CA VAL A 44 -28.22 8.62 15.53
C VAL A 44 -27.10 9.65 15.54
N PHE A 45 -27.21 10.73 14.76
CA PHE A 45 -26.24 11.82 14.73
C PHE A 45 -26.18 12.58 16.05
N GLU A 46 -27.31 12.90 16.67
CA GLU A 46 -27.36 13.53 17.99
C GLU A 46 -26.80 12.61 19.07
N SER A 47 -26.98 11.27 18.95
CA SER A 47 -26.32 10.30 19.83
C SER A 47 -24.81 10.25 19.61
N VAL A 48 -24.33 10.28 18.35
CA VAL A 48 -22.90 10.27 18.04
C VAL A 48 -22.23 11.58 18.45
N VAL A 49 -22.89 12.72 18.25
CA VAL A 49 -22.42 14.04 18.69
C VAL A 49 -22.46 14.12 20.22
N ALA A 50 -23.47 13.56 20.89
CA ALA A 50 -23.50 13.45 22.35
C ALA A 50 -22.40 12.52 22.87
N ASP A 51 -22.13 11.39 22.20
CA ASP A 51 -21.06 10.46 22.54
C ASP A 51 -19.68 11.09 22.29
N LEU A 52 -19.52 11.92 21.25
CA LEU A 52 -18.30 12.69 20.95
C LEU A 52 -18.12 13.87 21.91
N ASN A 53 -19.18 14.58 22.28
CA ASN A 53 -19.14 15.66 23.27
C ASN A 53 -18.89 15.10 24.67
N LEU A 54 -19.47 13.95 24.99
CA LEU A 54 -19.19 13.24 26.23
C LEU A 54 -17.76 12.72 26.21
N ALA A 55 -17.29 12.15 25.11
CA ALA A 55 -15.89 11.79 24.96
C ALA A 55 -14.97 13.00 25.04
N HIS A 56 -15.38 14.18 24.58
CA HIS A 56 -14.65 15.44 24.69
C HIS A 56 -14.64 16.00 26.13
N LEU A 57 -15.74 15.84 26.87
CA LEU A 57 -15.82 16.18 28.30
C LEU A 57 -14.95 15.22 29.13
N LEU A 58 -15.07 13.92 28.87
CA LEU A 58 -14.21 12.88 29.44
C LEU A 58 -12.74 13.11 29.08
N ALA A 59 -12.46 13.56 27.85
CA ALA A 59 -11.13 13.93 27.39
C ALA A 59 -10.57 15.16 28.10
N SER A 60 -11.41 16.17 28.34
CA SER A 60 -11.05 17.40 29.04
C SER A 60 -10.68 17.11 30.50
N ASP A 61 -11.45 16.24 31.16
CA ASP A 61 -11.15 15.78 32.53
C ASP A 61 -9.95 14.82 32.57
N LEU A 62 -9.78 13.97 31.55
CA LEU A 62 -8.60 13.11 31.39
C LEU A 62 -7.34 13.89 30.99
N ARG A 63 -7.47 15.10 30.41
CA ARG A 63 -6.34 15.96 30.03
C ARG A 63 -5.52 16.45 31.22
N HIS A 64 -6.14 16.52 32.40
CA HIS A 64 -5.48 16.84 33.66
C HIS A 64 -4.97 15.60 34.39
N SER A 65 -5.27 14.39 33.87
CA SER A 65 -4.77 13.12 34.37
C SER A 65 -3.58 12.65 33.53
N THR A 66 -2.38 12.74 34.08
CA THR A 66 -1.07 12.37 33.52
C THR A 66 -0.91 10.89 33.10
N LEU A 67 -2.00 10.14 32.87
CA LEU A 67 -2.02 8.67 32.95
C LEU A 67 -2.59 7.95 31.72
N LEU A 68 -2.63 8.56 30.52
CA LEU A 68 -2.95 7.83 29.28
C LEU A 68 -1.72 7.24 28.57
N ALA A 69 -0.51 7.59 29.00
CA ALA A 69 0.74 7.06 28.46
C ALA A 69 0.99 5.53 28.66
N PRO A 70 0.46 4.82 29.69
CA PRO A 70 0.87 3.44 29.94
C PRO A 70 -0.19 2.36 29.65
N LEU A 71 -1.27 2.63 28.89
CA LEU A 71 -2.25 1.56 28.57
C LEU A 71 -1.71 0.60 27.49
N ARG A 72 -0.74 -0.24 27.85
CA ARG A 72 -0.49 -1.52 27.16
C ARG A 72 -1.52 -2.52 27.68
N LEU A 73 -2.71 -2.51 27.09
CA LEU A 73 -3.77 -3.42 27.49
C LEU A 73 -3.70 -4.70 26.67
N SER A 74 -3.61 -5.82 27.39
CA SER A 74 -3.43 -7.18 26.85
C SER A 74 -4.75 -7.87 26.47
N SER A 75 -5.91 -7.34 26.85
CA SER A 75 -7.21 -7.87 26.43
C SER A 75 -8.34 -6.80 26.39
N PRO A 76 -9.39 -7.01 25.58
CA PRO A 76 -10.58 -6.15 25.54
C PRO A 76 -11.29 -6.03 26.90
N ASP A 77 -11.28 -7.09 27.70
CA ASP A 77 -11.87 -7.09 29.04
C ASP A 77 -11.08 -6.23 30.02
N ALA A 78 -9.74 -6.25 29.93
CA ALA A 78 -8.89 -5.36 30.73
C ALA A 78 -9.12 -3.88 30.37
N LEU A 79 -9.34 -3.58 29.08
CA LEU A 79 -9.74 -2.25 28.64
C LEU A 79 -11.11 -1.87 29.18
N ARG A 80 -12.11 -2.76 29.05
CA ARG A 80 -13.47 -2.53 29.57
C ARG A 80 -13.46 -2.26 31.07
N GLN A 81 -12.70 -3.04 31.84
CA GLN A 81 -12.55 -2.86 33.28
C GLN A 81 -11.81 -1.55 33.61
N SER A 82 -10.78 -1.19 32.85
CA SER A 82 -10.04 0.07 33.05
C SER A 82 -10.92 1.29 32.74
N VAL A 83 -11.66 1.26 31.64
CA VAL A 83 -12.63 2.31 31.26
C VAL A 83 -13.76 2.38 32.28
N ALA A 84 -14.29 1.24 32.74
CA ALA A 84 -15.34 1.19 33.74
C ALA A 84 -14.89 1.77 35.10
N ALA A 85 -13.71 1.36 35.58
CA ALA A 85 -13.13 1.85 36.82
C ALA A 85 -12.84 3.36 36.76
N ARG A 86 -12.39 3.87 35.60
CA ARG A 86 -12.13 5.30 35.43
C ARG A 86 -13.41 6.13 35.29
N LEU A 87 -14.42 5.63 34.58
CA LEU A 87 -15.74 6.27 34.53
C LEU A 87 -16.39 6.30 35.92
N ALA A 88 -16.17 5.27 36.75
CA ALA A 88 -16.65 5.26 38.13
C ALA A 88 -16.02 6.35 39.02
N ASN A 89 -14.82 6.82 38.67
CA ASN A 89 -14.09 7.83 39.43
C ASN A 89 -14.40 9.27 39.02
N LEU A 90 -15.29 9.51 38.05
CA LEU A 90 -15.68 10.86 37.64
C LEU A 90 -16.87 11.34 38.51
N PRO A 91 -16.65 12.29 39.45
CA PRO A 91 -17.70 12.71 40.35
C PRO A 91 -18.75 13.58 39.62
N GLY A 92 -20.02 13.26 39.84
CA GLY A 92 -21.12 14.23 39.74
C GLY A 92 -21.75 14.52 38.38
N ILE A 93 -21.23 14.01 37.25
CA ILE A 93 -21.76 14.38 35.91
C ILE A 93 -22.56 13.26 35.23
N MET A 94 -22.30 12.00 35.56
CA MET A 94 -23.01 10.86 34.95
C MET A 94 -23.57 9.93 36.03
N ASN A 95 -24.88 9.66 36.00
CA ASN A 95 -25.44 8.62 36.87
C ASN A 95 -24.89 7.23 36.46
N ASP A 96 -24.91 6.27 37.38
CA ASP A 96 -24.35 4.93 37.16
C ASP A 96 -24.99 4.21 35.96
N GLN A 97 -26.27 4.46 35.65
CA GLN A 97 -26.94 3.92 34.45
C GLN A 97 -26.40 4.51 33.15
N VAL A 98 -26.08 5.81 33.10
CA VAL A 98 -25.48 6.42 31.89
C VAL A 98 -24.06 5.89 31.69
N ARG A 99 -23.28 5.77 32.76
CA ARG A 99 -21.94 5.15 32.72
C ARG A 99 -22.03 3.70 32.26
N HIS A 100 -22.94 2.92 32.85
CA HIS A 100 -23.15 1.54 32.48
C HIS A 100 -23.63 1.39 31.03
N ARG A 101 -24.55 2.24 30.55
CA ARG A 101 -25.01 2.25 29.14
C ARG A 101 -23.93 2.69 28.17
N LEU A 102 -23.03 3.59 28.57
CA LEU A 102 -21.88 4.00 27.75
C LEU A 102 -20.87 2.87 27.63
N ILE A 103 -20.51 2.23 28.75
CA ILE A 103 -19.65 1.04 28.78
C ILE A 103 -20.31 -0.09 28.00
N GLN A 104 -21.62 -0.29 28.17
CA GLN A 104 -22.36 -1.27 27.41
C GLN A 104 -22.28 -0.90 25.92
N ARG A 105 -22.68 0.27 25.46
CA ARG A 105 -22.58 0.67 24.05
C ARG A 105 -21.16 0.57 23.45
N LEU A 106 -20.13 0.96 24.20
CA LEU A 106 -18.73 0.84 23.77
C LEU A 106 -18.25 -0.62 23.64
N PHE A 107 -18.86 -1.55 24.40
CA PHE A 107 -18.37 -2.93 24.53
C PHE A 107 -19.44 -4.03 24.33
N SER A 108 -20.68 -3.72 23.93
CA SER A 108 -21.83 -4.64 23.87
C SER A 108 -22.33 -4.93 22.45
N VAL A 109 -21.61 -4.51 21.42
CA VAL A 109 -21.90 -5.03 20.08
C VAL A 109 -21.39 -6.48 20.07
N ALA A 110 -22.26 -7.43 19.68
CA ALA A 110 -22.00 -8.88 19.69
C ALA A 110 -20.77 -9.29 18.83
N HIS A 111 -20.27 -8.35 18.04
CA HIS A 111 -18.91 -8.33 17.55
C HIS A 111 -18.30 -7.03 18.08
N PRO A 112 -17.17 -7.02 18.82
CA PRO A 112 -16.45 -5.77 19.03
C PRO A 112 -16.28 -5.15 17.65
N ASP A 113 -16.94 -4.01 17.41
CA ASP A 113 -16.99 -3.42 16.07
C ASP A 113 -15.60 -3.48 15.46
N ARG A 114 -15.50 -3.73 14.14
CA ARG A 114 -14.24 -3.58 13.38
C ARG A 114 -13.55 -2.22 13.58
N TRP A 115 -14.21 -1.32 14.30
CA TRP A 115 -13.91 0.06 14.62
C TRP A 115 -13.40 0.29 16.04
N LEU A 116 -13.50 -0.65 16.98
CA LEU A 116 -13.23 -0.33 18.39
C LEU A 116 -11.81 0.20 18.57
N ASN A 117 -10.81 -0.39 17.88
CA ASN A 117 -9.43 0.08 17.94
C ASN A 117 -9.25 1.45 17.26
N ALA A 118 -9.81 1.69 16.07
CA ALA A 118 -9.72 3.01 15.42
C ALA A 118 -10.51 4.09 16.17
N LYS A 119 -11.67 3.77 16.75
CA LYS A 119 -12.40 4.66 17.66
C LYS A 119 -11.52 5.03 18.84
N LEU A 120 -10.83 4.07 19.47
CA LEU A 120 -9.89 4.36 20.56
C LEU A 120 -8.71 5.22 20.12
N ASP A 121 -8.13 4.97 18.95
CA ASP A 121 -6.98 5.76 18.46
C ASP A 121 -7.39 7.17 18.02
N VAL A 122 -8.56 7.32 17.37
CA VAL A 122 -9.16 8.62 17.08
C VAL A 122 -9.49 9.36 18.38
N LEU A 123 -10.09 8.68 19.37
CA LEU A 123 -10.37 9.27 20.68
C LEU A 123 -9.09 9.72 21.39
N LYS A 124 -8.04 8.90 21.41
CA LYS A 124 -6.73 9.31 21.96
C LYS A 124 -6.25 10.62 21.33
N VAL A 125 -6.35 10.74 20.01
CA VAL A 125 -5.92 11.93 19.25
C VAL A 125 -6.80 13.15 19.55
N LEU A 126 -8.12 12.97 19.66
CA LEU A 126 -9.04 14.05 20.04
C LEU A 126 -8.84 14.52 21.49
N VAL A 127 -8.47 13.60 22.38
CA VAL A 127 -8.21 13.89 23.79
C VAL A 127 -6.86 14.59 23.96
N ASP A 128 -5.83 13.99 23.39
CA ASP A 128 -4.45 14.37 23.57
C ASP A 128 -3.89 15.09 22.33
N LYS A 129 -3.87 16.42 22.42
CA LYS A 129 -3.30 17.31 21.39
C LYS A 129 -1.80 17.11 21.17
N SER A 130 -1.11 16.36 22.03
CA SER A 130 0.31 16.03 21.85
C SER A 130 0.54 14.89 20.86
N ILE A 131 -0.50 14.13 20.50
CA ILE A 131 -0.36 13.03 19.54
C ILE A 131 -0.13 13.59 18.14
N THR A 132 1.02 13.27 17.58
CA THR A 132 1.44 13.69 16.24
C THR A 132 1.21 12.61 15.18
N THR A 133 0.86 11.39 15.58
CA THR A 133 0.70 10.24 14.68
C THR A 133 -0.60 9.47 14.94
N LEU A 134 -1.42 9.30 13.92
CA LEU A 134 -2.64 8.47 13.95
C LEU A 134 -2.52 7.36 12.91
N ASP A 135 -2.59 6.10 13.34
CA ASP A 135 -2.54 4.93 12.47
C ASP A 135 -3.75 4.02 12.74
N CYS A 136 -4.77 4.16 11.88
CA CYS A 136 -6.00 3.38 11.95
C CYS A 136 -5.86 2.00 11.28
N ARG A 137 -4.64 1.60 10.90
CA ARG A 137 -4.31 0.32 10.26
C ARG A 137 -5.21 0.05 9.05
N GLN A 138 -5.82 -1.14 8.98
CA GLN A 138 -6.73 -1.56 7.91
C GLN A 138 -8.20 -1.19 8.17
N GLN A 139 -8.49 -0.41 9.21
CA GLN A 139 -9.87 -0.06 9.55
C GLN A 139 -10.35 1.06 8.64
N ALA A 140 -11.39 0.76 7.88
CA ALA A 140 -12.07 1.72 7.03
C ALA A 140 -12.74 2.78 7.91
N LEU A 141 -12.44 4.06 7.68
CA LEU A 141 -13.05 5.19 8.37
C LEU A 141 -14.03 5.92 7.45
N PRO A 142 -15.14 6.49 7.97
CA PRO A 142 -16.07 7.31 7.22
C PRO A 142 -15.35 8.62 6.97
N ARG A 143 -15.66 9.23 5.84
CA ARG A 143 -14.99 10.47 5.44
C ARG A 143 -15.16 11.58 6.48
N GLN A 144 -16.31 11.64 7.14
CA GLN A 144 -16.65 12.64 8.17
C GLN A 144 -15.70 12.60 9.38
N VAL A 145 -15.16 11.42 9.72
CA VAL A 145 -14.21 11.29 10.85
C VAL A 145 -12.89 11.98 10.52
N LEU A 146 -12.45 11.97 9.26
CA LEU A 146 -11.25 12.70 8.84
C LEU A 146 -11.40 14.21 9.04
N GLU A 147 -12.59 14.74 8.81
CA GLU A 147 -12.90 16.16 8.99
C GLU A 147 -12.80 16.55 10.47
N VAL A 148 -13.38 15.73 11.35
CA VAL A 148 -13.30 15.94 12.81
C VAL A 148 -11.86 15.86 13.29
N VAL A 149 -11.08 14.87 12.83
CA VAL A 149 -9.65 14.73 13.17
C VAL A 149 -8.88 15.96 12.72
N ALA A 150 -9.11 16.42 11.50
CA ALA A 150 -8.41 17.57 10.93
C ALA A 150 -8.69 18.89 11.67
N MET A 151 -9.95 19.12 12.05
CA MET A 151 -10.33 20.30 12.83
C MET A 151 -9.78 20.25 14.27
N SER A 152 -9.79 19.06 14.87
CA SER A 152 -9.45 18.90 16.29
C SER A 152 -7.95 18.79 16.54
N CYS A 153 -7.18 18.35 15.54
CA CYS A 153 -5.79 17.92 15.71
C CYS A 153 -4.83 18.59 14.70
N PRO A 154 -4.69 19.93 14.71
CA PRO A 154 -3.83 20.66 13.78
C PRO A 154 -2.33 20.37 13.97
N ALA A 155 -1.94 19.73 15.07
CA ALA A 155 -0.57 19.32 15.35
C ALA A 155 -0.15 17.99 14.69
N LEU A 156 -1.08 17.28 14.05
CA LEU A 156 -0.82 15.96 13.47
C LEU A 156 0.20 16.05 12.33
N THR A 157 1.26 15.25 12.42
CA THR A 157 2.33 15.18 11.40
C THR A 157 2.23 13.91 10.55
N SER A 158 1.61 12.84 11.04
CA SER A 158 1.41 11.59 10.30
C SER A 158 0.00 11.05 10.48
N LEU A 159 -0.66 10.71 9.37
CA LEU A 159 -1.99 10.11 9.33
C LEU A 159 -1.99 8.89 8.41
N LYS A 160 -2.40 7.72 8.93
CA LYS A 160 -2.58 6.50 8.14
C LYS A 160 -3.98 5.94 8.36
N VAL A 161 -4.76 5.89 7.29
CA VAL A 161 -6.19 5.56 7.32
C VAL A 161 -6.57 4.75 6.08
N VAL A 162 -7.45 3.77 6.26
CA VAL A 162 -8.23 3.20 5.14
C VAL A 162 -9.54 3.97 5.10
N ILE A 163 -9.98 4.45 3.94
CA ILE A 163 -11.29 5.13 3.85
C ILE A 163 -12.33 4.10 3.40
N GLU A 164 -13.46 4.05 4.09
CA GLU A 164 -14.60 3.24 3.67
C GLU A 164 -15.17 3.83 2.38
N GLN A 165 -15.20 3.03 1.31
CA GLN A 165 -15.95 3.43 0.13
C GLN A 165 -17.42 3.36 0.49
N GLU A 166 -18.11 4.50 0.45
CA GLU A 166 -19.57 4.51 0.43
C GLU A 166 -19.99 3.71 -0.79
N SER A 167 -20.39 2.46 -0.58
CA SER A 167 -21.02 1.67 -1.63
C SER A 167 -22.31 2.40 -1.96
N SER A 168 -22.29 3.24 -2.98
CA SER A 168 -23.49 3.82 -3.54
C SER A 168 -24.39 2.64 -3.92
N GLY A 169 -25.41 2.36 -3.10
CA GLY A 169 -26.29 1.19 -3.17
C GLY A 169 -27.18 1.13 -4.42
N SER A 170 -26.79 1.78 -5.51
CA SER A 170 -27.35 1.50 -6.82
C SER A 170 -26.71 0.21 -7.35
N GLY A 171 -27.26 -0.93 -6.93
CA GLY A 171 -27.10 -2.19 -7.63
C GLY A 171 -27.69 -2.08 -9.03
N VAL A 172 -26.97 -1.43 -9.94
CA VAL A 172 -27.14 -1.68 -11.36
C VAL A 172 -26.33 -2.93 -11.62
N GLU A 173 -27.00 -4.08 -11.50
CA GLU A 173 -26.55 -5.31 -12.15
C GLU A 173 -26.15 -4.93 -13.58
N TRP A 174 -24.86 -5.07 -13.89
CA TRP A 174 -24.40 -5.13 -15.26
C TRP A 174 -24.97 -6.42 -15.86
N LYS A 175 -26.21 -6.37 -16.35
CA LYS A 175 -26.72 -7.36 -17.29
C LYS A 175 -25.87 -7.25 -18.54
N GLY A 176 -25.00 -8.24 -18.74
CA GLY A 176 -24.26 -8.40 -19.97
C GLY A 176 -25.24 -8.47 -21.13
N ASP A 177 -25.07 -7.55 -22.08
CA ASP A 177 -25.77 -7.61 -23.35
C ASP A 177 -25.49 -8.95 -24.03
N SER A 178 -26.58 -9.65 -24.34
CA SER A 178 -26.65 -10.88 -25.10
C SER A 178 -25.85 -10.81 -26.41
N GLN A 179 -24.98 -11.80 -26.62
CA GLN A 179 -24.36 -12.09 -27.92
C GLN A 179 -25.42 -12.26 -29.02
N PRO A 180 -25.19 -11.75 -30.24
CA PRO A 180 -25.94 -12.17 -31.41
C PRO A 180 -25.30 -13.42 -32.05
N ASP A 181 -26.14 -14.40 -32.37
CA ASP A 181 -25.80 -15.59 -33.16
C ASP A 181 -25.37 -15.22 -34.61
N PRO A 182 -24.42 -15.95 -35.23
CA PRO A 182 -23.93 -15.62 -36.55
C PRO A 182 -24.56 -16.51 -37.63
N LYS A 183 -25.54 -16.02 -38.40
CA LYS A 183 -25.86 -16.61 -39.73
C LYS A 183 -26.32 -15.59 -40.78
N THR A 184 -25.46 -15.48 -41.80
CA THR A 184 -25.70 -15.22 -43.24
C THR A 184 -26.04 -13.81 -43.76
N PRO A 185 -25.59 -13.49 -45.00
CA PRO A 185 -25.45 -12.11 -45.50
C PRO A 185 -26.57 -11.71 -46.47
N SER A 186 -26.95 -10.42 -46.51
CA SER A 186 -27.44 -9.78 -47.72
C SER A 186 -27.58 -8.25 -47.61
N ALA A 187 -27.10 -7.61 -48.67
CA ALA A 187 -27.63 -6.45 -49.39
C ALA A 187 -27.90 -5.09 -48.69
N CYS A 188 -27.23 -4.09 -49.26
CA CYS A 188 -27.48 -2.66 -49.27
C CYS A 188 -28.95 -2.21 -49.14
N SER A 189 -29.20 -1.22 -48.28
CA SER A 189 -29.90 0.02 -48.65
C SER A 189 -29.89 1.04 -47.51
N LEU A 190 -29.61 2.31 -47.86
CA LEU A 190 -29.84 3.50 -47.04
C LEU A 190 -31.34 3.73 -46.87
N PRO A 191 -31.77 4.31 -45.73
CA PRO A 191 -32.55 5.54 -45.88
C PRO A 191 -32.29 6.64 -44.86
N SER A 192 -32.59 7.84 -45.35
CA SER A 192 -32.61 9.19 -44.75
C SER A 192 -33.58 9.39 -43.56
N PRO A 193 -33.51 10.55 -42.87
CA PRO A 193 -33.95 10.71 -41.48
C PRO A 193 -35.38 11.22 -41.35
N ARG A 194 -36.14 10.67 -40.40
CA ARG A 194 -37.40 11.25 -39.93
C ARG A 194 -37.54 11.16 -38.40
N THR A 195 -37.40 12.32 -37.77
CA THR A 195 -38.25 12.87 -36.70
C THR A 195 -38.90 11.90 -35.70
N ALA A 196 -38.31 11.79 -34.50
CA ALA A 196 -38.96 11.24 -33.32
C ALA A 196 -39.02 12.27 -32.18
N ARG A 197 -40.19 12.90 -32.11
CA ARG A 197 -40.93 13.42 -30.96
C ARG A 197 -40.27 13.30 -29.56
N ARG A 198 -39.96 14.47 -28.99
CA ARG A 198 -39.66 14.71 -27.56
C ARG A 198 -40.76 14.14 -26.66
N LYS A 199 -40.38 13.30 -25.68
CA LYS A 199 -41.08 13.17 -24.39
C LYS A 199 -40.17 13.73 -23.31
N ALA A 200 -40.61 14.81 -22.68
CA ALA A 200 -39.97 15.42 -21.54
C ALA A 200 -40.25 14.56 -20.30
N SER A 201 -39.23 13.91 -19.76
CA SER A 201 -39.21 13.44 -18.38
C SER A 201 -38.54 14.51 -17.53
N HIS A 202 -39.25 14.96 -16.51
CA HIS A 202 -38.76 15.89 -15.51
C HIS A 202 -37.51 15.33 -14.82
N ASN A 203 -36.36 15.95 -15.07
CA ASN A 203 -35.16 15.75 -14.28
C ASN A 203 -35.33 16.45 -12.93
N LEU A 204 -35.40 15.67 -11.86
CA LEU A 204 -35.10 16.13 -10.50
C LEU A 204 -33.58 16.31 -10.38
N PRO A 205 -33.08 17.42 -9.81
CA PRO A 205 -31.65 17.59 -9.59
C PRO A 205 -31.21 16.64 -8.48
N CYS A 206 -30.38 15.66 -8.83
CA CYS A 206 -29.63 14.87 -7.86
C CYS A 206 -28.55 15.78 -7.27
N LEU A 207 -28.81 16.33 -6.08
CA LEU A 207 -27.82 17.06 -5.29
C LEU A 207 -26.84 16.03 -4.68
N THR A 208 -25.85 15.61 -5.45
CA THR A 208 -24.63 15.03 -4.87
C THR A 208 -23.80 16.18 -4.32
N THR A 209 -24.02 16.53 -3.05
CA THR A 209 -23.14 17.45 -2.32
C THR A 209 -21.75 16.83 -2.25
N THR A 210 -20.85 17.30 -3.10
CA THR A 210 -19.43 17.00 -2.97
C THR A 210 -18.96 17.59 -1.64
N PRO A 211 -18.29 16.81 -0.78
CA PRO A 211 -17.83 17.28 0.52
C PRO A 211 -16.90 18.48 0.34
N SER A 212 -17.11 19.48 1.19
CA SER A 212 -16.37 20.74 1.21
C SER A 212 -14.85 20.49 1.34
N HIS A 213 -14.07 21.08 0.43
CA HIS A 213 -12.60 21.10 0.43
C HIS A 213 -11.97 21.52 1.78
N GLU A 214 -12.74 22.12 2.67
CA GLU A 214 -12.34 22.68 3.96
C GLU A 214 -11.79 21.65 4.95
N CYS A 215 -12.17 20.38 4.81
CA CYS A 215 -11.93 19.41 5.86
C CYS A 215 -10.45 19.08 6.10
N LEU A 216 -9.58 19.17 5.09
CA LEU A 216 -8.15 18.92 5.24
C LEU A 216 -7.33 20.20 5.45
N ALA A 217 -7.97 21.39 5.37
CA ALA A 217 -7.31 22.68 5.53
C ALA A 217 -6.69 22.88 6.91
N GLY A 218 -7.23 22.22 7.95
CA GLY A 218 -6.71 22.27 9.32
C GLY A 218 -5.37 21.56 9.52
N LEU A 219 -4.99 20.63 8.63
CA LEU A 219 -3.82 19.75 8.79
C LEU A 219 -2.54 20.33 8.16
N THR A 220 -2.27 21.60 8.41
CA THR A 220 -1.12 22.32 7.80
C THR A 220 0.26 21.76 8.16
N ARG A 221 0.36 21.01 9.27
CA ARG A 221 1.60 20.37 9.75
C ARG A 221 1.80 18.92 9.29
N LEU A 222 0.85 18.37 8.53
CA LEU A 222 0.91 17.00 8.08
C LEU A 222 2.06 16.81 7.10
N THR A 223 2.97 15.89 7.41
CA THR A 223 4.10 15.53 6.55
C THR A 223 3.92 14.18 5.87
N THR A 224 3.15 13.27 6.49
CA THR A 224 2.91 11.92 5.99
C THR A 224 1.42 11.61 5.99
N LEU A 225 0.90 11.19 4.84
CA LEU A 225 -0.49 10.80 4.67
C LEU A 225 -0.60 9.50 3.90
N HIS A 226 -1.15 8.46 4.52
CA HIS A 226 -1.47 7.19 3.87
C HIS A 226 -2.99 7.02 3.85
N LEU A 227 -3.55 7.04 2.65
CA LEU A 227 -4.96 6.75 2.35
C LEU A 227 -5.01 5.47 1.53
N THR A 228 -5.50 4.39 2.12
CA THR A 228 -5.72 3.14 1.37
C THR A 228 -7.21 3.04 1.04
N ASN A 229 -7.55 2.91 -0.25
CA ASN A 229 -8.92 3.04 -0.74
C ASN A 229 -9.55 4.42 -0.45
N GLY A 230 -10.49 4.84 -1.30
CA GLY A 230 -11.34 6.02 -1.06
C GLY A 230 -10.70 7.40 -1.26
N ALA A 231 -9.42 7.50 -1.65
CA ALA A 231 -8.92 8.79 -2.16
C ALA A 231 -9.55 9.11 -3.52
N THR A 232 -9.84 10.39 -3.77
CA THR A 232 -10.40 10.88 -5.03
C THR A 232 -9.56 12.03 -5.57
N ASN A 233 -9.77 12.44 -6.81
CA ASN A 233 -9.06 13.57 -7.41
C ASN A 233 -9.26 14.87 -6.62
N GLU A 234 -10.45 15.08 -6.05
CA GLU A 234 -10.79 16.25 -5.24
C GLU A 234 -10.03 16.24 -3.90
N VAL A 235 -9.85 15.06 -3.30
CA VAL A 235 -9.02 14.91 -2.10
C VAL A 235 -7.58 15.32 -2.41
N LEU A 236 -7.03 14.82 -3.52
CA LEU A 236 -5.67 15.20 -3.95
C LEU A 236 -5.54 16.70 -4.22
N ALA A 237 -6.52 17.32 -4.85
CA ALA A 237 -6.57 18.77 -5.06
C ALA A 237 -6.50 19.53 -3.72
N ALA A 238 -7.37 19.16 -2.77
CA ALA A 238 -7.42 19.77 -1.46
C ALA A 238 -6.09 19.60 -0.68
N LEU A 239 -5.45 18.43 -0.79
CA LEU A 239 -4.15 18.16 -0.17
C LEU A 239 -3.05 19.07 -0.73
N GLY A 240 -3.04 19.28 -2.05
CA GLY A 240 -2.08 20.15 -2.72
C GLY A 240 -2.15 21.58 -2.21
N GLU A 241 -3.36 22.11 -2.09
CA GLU A 241 -3.61 23.49 -1.66
C GLU A 241 -3.38 23.69 -0.16
N SER A 242 -3.79 22.72 0.65
CA SER A 242 -3.88 22.86 2.11
C SER A 242 -2.62 22.46 2.86
N ILE A 243 -1.81 21.54 2.32
CA ILE A 243 -0.73 20.87 3.07
C ILE A 243 0.63 21.14 2.42
N PRO A 244 1.20 22.33 2.60
CA PRO A 244 2.46 22.72 1.96
C PRO A 244 3.67 21.90 2.42
N GLY A 245 3.58 21.25 3.59
CA GLY A 245 4.64 20.44 4.19
C GLY A 245 4.58 18.94 3.88
N LEU A 246 3.66 18.50 3.00
CA LEU A 246 3.46 17.09 2.70
C LEU A 246 4.70 16.48 2.01
N ARG A 247 5.35 15.52 2.68
CA ARG A 247 6.56 14.83 2.19
C ARG A 247 6.28 13.43 1.67
N GLU A 248 5.33 12.73 2.26
CA GLU A 248 4.98 11.37 1.90
C GLU A 248 3.47 11.26 1.71
N LEU A 249 3.05 10.86 0.51
CA LEU A 249 1.66 10.60 0.16
C LEU A 249 1.54 9.17 -0.35
N ARG A 250 0.66 8.38 0.26
CA ARG A 250 0.28 7.05 -0.26
C ARG A 250 -1.22 7.04 -0.48
N VAL A 251 -1.66 6.76 -1.70
CA VAL A 251 -3.08 6.74 -2.11
C VAL A 251 -3.44 5.40 -2.73
N CYS A 252 -2.90 4.32 -2.18
CA CYS A 252 -2.97 2.99 -2.77
C CYS A 252 -4.41 2.49 -2.91
N TYR A 253 -4.68 1.77 -3.99
CA TYR A 253 -5.96 1.14 -4.35
C TYR A 253 -7.13 2.12 -4.49
N SER A 254 -6.84 3.41 -4.62
CA SER A 254 -7.84 4.46 -4.82
C SER A 254 -8.14 4.64 -6.30
N PHE A 255 -9.00 3.79 -6.86
CA PHE A 255 -9.33 3.78 -8.30
C PHE A 255 -9.91 5.09 -8.85
N ALA A 256 -10.46 5.96 -7.99
CA ALA A 256 -10.94 7.28 -8.37
C ALA A 256 -9.78 8.29 -8.61
N VAL A 257 -8.56 7.97 -8.17
CA VAL A 257 -7.36 8.76 -8.44
C VAL A 257 -6.87 8.47 -9.86
N THR A 258 -6.84 9.51 -10.68
CA THR A 258 -6.35 9.50 -12.07
C THR A 258 -5.24 10.54 -12.26
N ASP A 259 -4.74 10.70 -13.48
CA ASP A 259 -3.79 11.75 -13.85
C ASP A 259 -4.31 13.17 -13.50
N ALA A 260 -5.63 13.36 -13.57
CA ALA A 260 -6.28 14.62 -13.19
C ALA A 260 -6.10 14.90 -11.68
N GLY A 261 -6.18 13.88 -10.83
CA GLY A 261 -5.93 14.01 -9.40
C GLY A 261 -4.49 14.39 -9.09
N LEU A 262 -3.51 13.75 -9.75
CA LEU A 262 -2.10 14.14 -9.58
C LEU A 262 -1.81 15.55 -10.10
N THR A 263 -2.45 15.93 -11.20
CA THR A 263 -2.37 17.29 -11.73
C THR A 263 -2.94 18.29 -10.73
N ALA A 264 -4.11 18.01 -10.17
CA ALA A 264 -4.76 18.86 -9.18
C ALA A 264 -3.99 18.92 -7.85
N LEU A 265 -3.33 17.82 -7.44
CA LEU A 265 -2.40 17.81 -6.31
C LEU A 265 -1.25 18.79 -6.52
N CYS A 266 -0.74 18.89 -7.75
CA CYS A 266 0.47 19.67 -8.01
C CYS A 266 0.19 21.11 -8.45
N LEU A 267 -0.94 21.42 -9.06
CA LEU A 267 -1.20 22.75 -9.62
C LEU A 267 -2.13 23.59 -8.74
N ARG A 268 -1.81 24.88 -8.62
CA ARG A 268 -2.66 25.85 -7.91
C ARG A 268 -3.90 26.18 -8.74
N GLY A 269 -5.08 26.18 -8.10
CA GLY A 269 -6.31 26.63 -8.73
C GLY A 269 -6.74 25.74 -9.90
N ALA A 270 -6.67 24.42 -9.71
CA ALA A 270 -6.93 23.40 -10.72
C ALA A 270 -8.38 23.36 -11.25
N SER A 271 -9.18 24.40 -11.04
CA SER A 271 -10.41 24.66 -11.79
C SER A 271 -10.16 25.05 -13.24
N MET A 272 -8.90 25.12 -13.70
CA MET A 272 -8.61 25.25 -15.12
C MET A 272 -9.20 24.03 -15.85
N PRO A 273 -10.20 24.21 -16.73
CA PRO A 273 -10.66 23.16 -17.59
C PRO A 273 -9.53 22.94 -18.59
N TRP A 274 -8.56 22.10 -18.24
CA TRP A 274 -7.58 21.65 -19.20
C TRP A 274 -8.41 20.97 -20.29
N PRO A 275 -8.45 21.53 -21.53
CA PRO A 275 -8.99 20.76 -22.61
C PRO A 275 -8.12 19.51 -22.63
N LEU A 276 -8.78 18.36 -22.52
CA LEU A 276 -8.24 17.04 -22.82
C LEU A 276 -7.77 17.06 -24.29
N VAL A 277 -6.80 17.89 -24.66
CA VAL A 277 -6.17 17.85 -25.97
C VAL A 277 -5.23 16.67 -25.88
N PRO A 278 -5.59 15.50 -26.43
CA PRO A 278 -4.95 14.24 -26.10
C PRO A 278 -3.57 14.09 -26.77
N ARG A 279 -2.98 15.19 -27.27
CA ARG A 279 -1.93 15.13 -28.30
C ARG A 279 -0.76 16.07 -28.08
N GLY A 280 -0.60 16.62 -26.90
CA GLY A 280 0.61 17.37 -26.59
C GLY A 280 1.04 17.23 -25.15
N LEU A 281 2.32 16.95 -24.97
CA LEU A 281 3.02 16.95 -23.69
C LEU A 281 3.37 18.39 -23.24
N TYR A 282 2.65 19.41 -23.74
CA TYR A 282 2.84 20.83 -23.41
C TYR A 282 2.64 21.13 -21.93
N TRP A 283 1.91 20.28 -21.21
CA TRP A 283 1.70 20.39 -19.77
C TRP A 283 2.99 20.10 -18.97
N LEU A 284 4.05 19.61 -19.60
CA LEU A 284 5.39 19.49 -19.00
C LEU A 284 6.20 20.79 -19.03
N ASP A 285 5.73 21.84 -19.72
CA ASP A 285 6.37 23.17 -19.81
C ASP A 285 5.81 24.18 -18.79
N LEU A 286 5.31 23.70 -17.65
CA LEU A 286 4.74 24.57 -16.61
C LEU A 286 5.84 25.31 -15.81
N LEU A 287 5.56 26.57 -15.49
CA LEU A 287 6.41 27.40 -14.64
C LEU A 287 6.31 27.00 -13.16
N PRO A 288 7.39 27.12 -12.36
CA PRO A 288 7.37 26.85 -10.92
C PRO A 288 6.28 27.58 -10.14
N SER A 289 5.84 28.76 -10.59
CA SER A 289 4.77 29.56 -9.97
C SER A 289 3.39 28.89 -10.02
N HIS A 290 3.17 27.95 -10.95
CA HIS A 290 1.92 27.22 -11.08
C HIS A 290 1.77 26.10 -10.05
N PHE A 291 2.85 25.73 -9.36
CA PHE A 291 2.86 24.56 -8.49
C PHE A 291 2.43 24.89 -7.05
N ASN A 292 1.71 23.95 -6.46
CA ASN A 292 1.42 23.88 -5.03
C ASN A 292 2.73 23.79 -4.25
N ARG A 293 2.74 24.32 -3.02
CA ARG A 293 3.97 24.39 -2.21
C ARG A 293 4.49 23.00 -1.84
N CYS A 294 3.60 22.03 -1.67
CA CYS A 294 3.95 20.64 -1.38
C CYS A 294 4.88 20.03 -2.44
N CYS A 295 4.80 20.46 -3.71
CA CYS A 295 5.63 19.93 -4.79
C CYS A 295 7.14 20.11 -4.56
N SER A 296 7.53 21.13 -3.80
CA SER A 296 8.93 21.39 -3.48
C SER A 296 9.52 20.46 -2.41
N VAL A 297 8.66 19.81 -1.62
CA VAL A 297 9.04 18.99 -0.47
C VAL A 297 8.56 17.54 -0.55
N LEU A 298 7.69 17.21 -1.52
CA LEU A 298 7.14 15.87 -1.69
C LEU A 298 8.26 14.90 -2.13
N GLU A 299 8.61 13.96 -1.26
CA GLU A 299 9.70 13.00 -1.42
C GLU A 299 9.20 11.62 -1.86
N GLU A 300 8.03 11.19 -1.39
CA GLU A 300 7.48 9.86 -1.71
C GLU A 300 6.00 9.96 -2.11
N VAL A 301 5.65 9.34 -3.23
CA VAL A 301 4.27 9.25 -3.74
C VAL A 301 3.97 7.80 -4.13
N ASP A 302 3.16 7.07 -3.35
CA ASP A 302 2.74 5.71 -3.69
C ASP A 302 1.31 5.71 -4.24
N ILE A 303 1.17 5.23 -5.49
CA ILE A 303 -0.07 5.24 -6.26
C ILE A 303 -0.46 3.84 -6.74
N LEU A 304 0.06 2.79 -6.09
CA LEU A 304 -0.24 1.40 -6.41
C LEU A 304 -1.76 1.19 -6.51
N GLY A 305 -2.25 0.59 -7.60
CA GLY A 305 -3.68 0.27 -7.75
C GLY A 305 -4.59 1.48 -8.00
N THR A 306 -4.05 2.64 -8.39
CA THR A 306 -4.85 3.77 -8.90
C THR A 306 -5.06 3.66 -10.42
N ARG A 307 -5.79 4.61 -11.01
CA ARG A 307 -5.94 4.74 -12.48
C ARG A 307 -4.98 5.77 -13.09
N VAL A 308 -3.93 6.13 -12.36
CA VAL A 308 -2.86 6.98 -12.87
C VAL A 308 -2.10 6.24 -13.98
N SER A 309 -1.89 6.91 -15.10
CA SER A 309 -1.12 6.39 -16.22
C SER A 309 0.37 6.77 -16.12
N HIS A 310 1.18 6.30 -17.07
CA HIS A 310 2.59 6.72 -17.15
C HIS A 310 2.74 8.22 -17.46
N PHE A 311 1.71 8.89 -18.02
CA PHE A 311 1.70 10.35 -18.19
C PHE A 311 1.63 11.06 -16.84
N GLY A 312 0.71 10.66 -15.95
CA GLY A 312 0.65 11.21 -14.60
C GLY A 312 1.94 11.02 -13.82
N LEU A 313 2.63 9.88 -13.99
CA LEU A 313 3.94 9.67 -13.39
C LEU A 313 5.05 10.52 -14.00
N ALA A 314 5.06 10.69 -15.32
CA ALA A 314 6.01 11.55 -16.01
C ALA A 314 5.88 13.01 -15.53
N PHE A 315 4.66 13.45 -15.26
CA PHE A 315 4.40 14.73 -14.62
C PHE A 315 5.08 14.86 -13.26
N LEU A 316 4.88 13.88 -12.38
CA LEU A 316 5.50 13.87 -11.06
C LEU A 316 7.03 13.89 -11.18
N LEU A 317 7.61 13.03 -12.02
CA LEU A 317 9.06 12.94 -12.22
C LEU A 317 9.67 14.25 -12.75
N ARG A 318 8.94 14.96 -13.59
CA ARG A 318 9.38 16.23 -14.17
C ARG A 318 9.34 17.37 -13.16
N HIS A 319 8.27 17.45 -12.36
CA HIS A 319 7.94 18.66 -11.60
C HIS A 319 8.11 18.54 -10.09
N LEU A 320 8.41 17.35 -9.56
CA LEU A 320 8.71 17.14 -8.15
C LEU A 320 10.23 17.00 -7.95
N PRO A 321 10.97 18.09 -7.72
CA PRO A 321 12.43 18.05 -7.61
C PRO A 321 12.93 17.33 -6.34
N ALA A 322 12.07 17.06 -5.37
CA ALA A 322 12.43 16.32 -4.16
C ALA A 322 12.05 14.82 -4.22
N LEU A 323 11.40 14.38 -5.30
CA LEU A 323 10.85 13.04 -5.42
C LEU A 323 11.94 11.96 -5.46
N ARG A 324 11.88 11.06 -4.48
CA ARG A 324 12.80 9.94 -4.25
C ARG A 324 12.15 8.58 -4.47
N SER A 325 10.83 8.48 -4.41
CA SER A 325 10.10 7.23 -4.55
C SER A 325 8.72 7.45 -5.17
N LEU A 326 8.36 6.61 -6.13
CA LEU A 326 7.01 6.51 -6.68
C LEU A 326 6.23 5.30 -6.14
N GLY A 327 6.71 4.73 -5.01
CA GLY A 327 6.11 3.57 -4.38
C GLY A 327 6.14 2.34 -5.29
N HIS A 328 5.06 1.57 -5.27
CA HIS A 328 4.92 0.32 -6.02
C HIS A 328 4.18 0.58 -7.34
N SER A 329 4.80 1.30 -8.25
CA SER A 329 4.20 1.59 -9.56
C SER A 329 4.94 0.88 -10.69
N PRO A 330 4.27 -0.02 -11.46
CA PRO A 330 4.91 -0.73 -12.57
C PRO A 330 5.13 0.16 -13.81
N LEU A 331 4.64 1.41 -13.78
CA LEU A 331 4.66 2.34 -14.92
C LEU A 331 5.80 3.36 -14.85
N VAL A 332 6.67 3.29 -13.84
CA VAL A 332 7.75 4.27 -13.63
C VAL A 332 8.70 4.31 -14.82
N THR A 333 9.12 3.17 -15.34
CA THR A 333 10.06 3.13 -16.46
C THR A 333 9.44 3.67 -17.74
N SER A 334 8.19 3.32 -18.04
CA SER A 334 7.46 3.90 -19.17
C SER A 334 7.31 5.43 -19.06
N ALA A 335 7.15 5.95 -17.84
CA ALA A 335 7.12 7.40 -17.60
C ALA A 335 8.49 8.06 -17.88
N ILE A 336 9.59 7.39 -17.54
CA ILE A 336 10.95 7.86 -17.87
C ILE A 336 11.16 7.84 -19.39
N GLU A 337 10.81 6.75 -20.07
CA GLU A 337 10.90 6.62 -21.52
C GLU A 337 10.11 7.72 -22.24
N LEU A 338 8.93 8.05 -21.72
CA LEU A 338 8.11 9.16 -22.22
C LEU A 338 8.83 10.52 -22.07
N LEU A 339 9.45 10.78 -20.90
CA LEU A 339 10.18 12.03 -20.68
C LEU A 339 11.43 12.16 -21.56
N VAL A 340 12.09 11.05 -21.84
CA VAL A 340 13.28 10.98 -22.69
C VAL A 340 12.93 11.18 -24.16
N SER A 341 11.80 10.63 -24.61
CA SER A 341 11.33 10.76 -26.00
C SER A 341 10.69 12.12 -26.32
N TRP A 342 10.13 12.82 -25.33
CA TRP A 342 9.30 14.00 -25.57
C TRP A 342 10.04 15.21 -26.15
N ARG A 343 11.25 15.51 -25.69
CA ARG A 343 12.08 16.55 -26.29
C ARG A 343 13.52 16.06 -26.34
N PRO A 344 14.15 16.01 -27.53
CA PRO A 344 15.60 15.93 -27.62
C PRO A 344 16.15 17.26 -27.10
N ALA A 345 16.21 17.40 -25.77
CA ALA A 345 16.93 18.49 -25.16
C ALA A 345 18.35 18.50 -25.73
N PRO A 346 18.93 19.68 -26.03
CA PRO A 346 20.32 19.75 -26.46
C PRO A 346 21.20 19.15 -25.36
N ALA A 347 21.62 17.89 -25.54
CA ALA A 347 22.54 17.11 -24.70
C ALA A 347 22.36 17.21 -23.16
N GLY A 348 21.22 17.68 -22.67
CA GLY A 348 20.88 17.71 -21.25
C GLY A 348 20.13 16.43 -20.90
N THR A 349 20.87 15.40 -20.49
CA THR A 349 20.32 14.11 -20.08
C THR A 349 19.35 14.33 -18.92
N PHE A 350 18.05 14.21 -19.19
CA PHE A 350 17.05 14.13 -18.13
C PHE A 350 17.51 13.09 -17.11
N THR A 351 17.55 13.45 -15.83
CA THR A 351 17.88 12.51 -14.75
C THR A 351 16.87 12.69 -13.63
N THR A 352 16.44 11.57 -13.07
CA THR A 352 15.55 11.53 -11.91
C THR A 352 16.39 11.53 -10.63
N ARG A 353 15.76 11.92 -9.53
CA ARG A 353 16.34 11.79 -8.18
C ARG A 353 15.78 10.59 -7.42
N LEU A 354 15.24 9.63 -8.14
CA LEU A 354 14.68 8.42 -7.55
C LEU A 354 15.78 7.65 -6.82
N ARG A 355 15.47 7.27 -5.59
CA ARG A 355 16.29 6.39 -4.74
C ARG A 355 15.69 5.00 -4.62
N LYS A 356 14.40 4.84 -4.88
CA LYS A 356 13.67 3.58 -4.89
C LYS A 356 12.92 3.44 -6.21
N LEU A 357 13.07 2.29 -6.86
CA LEU A 357 12.35 1.97 -8.09
C LEU A 357 11.93 0.49 -8.07
N ARG A 358 10.69 0.24 -8.47
CA ARG A 358 10.17 -1.09 -8.72
C ARG A 358 9.59 -1.14 -10.13
N ASP A 359 9.93 -2.19 -10.87
CA ASP A 359 9.38 -2.48 -12.19
C ASP A 359 8.98 -3.96 -12.23
N ASP A 360 7.77 -4.25 -12.72
CA ASP A 360 7.22 -5.61 -12.80
C ASP A 360 7.22 -6.18 -14.23
N ASP A 361 7.72 -5.42 -15.21
CA ASP A 361 7.80 -5.81 -16.62
C ASP A 361 9.18 -5.46 -17.19
N VAL A 362 10.23 -5.99 -16.54
CA VAL A 362 11.62 -5.65 -16.86
C VAL A 362 12.07 -6.24 -18.20
N SER A 363 12.84 -5.45 -18.95
CA SER A 363 13.56 -5.85 -20.16
C SER A 363 14.94 -5.20 -20.20
N GLY A 364 15.85 -5.69 -21.04
CA GLY A 364 17.18 -5.08 -21.23
C GLY A 364 17.13 -3.58 -21.54
N PRO A 365 16.32 -3.13 -22.53
CA PRO A 365 16.14 -1.70 -22.82
C PRO A 365 15.59 -0.89 -21.64
N ARG A 366 14.65 -1.46 -20.86
CA ARG A 366 14.10 -0.78 -19.68
C ARG A 366 15.15 -0.62 -18.59
N LEU A 367 15.94 -1.66 -18.31
CA LEU A 367 17.07 -1.59 -17.38
C LEU A 367 18.09 -0.55 -17.84
N MET A 368 18.35 -0.45 -19.14
CA MET A 368 19.21 0.58 -19.72
C MET A 368 18.71 1.99 -19.40
N THR A 369 17.42 2.25 -19.68
CA THR A 369 16.75 3.52 -19.36
C THR A 369 16.86 3.84 -17.87
N ILE A 370 16.60 2.87 -16.99
CA ILE A 370 16.71 3.04 -15.54
C ILE A 370 18.15 3.40 -15.14
N ALA A 371 19.13 2.66 -15.63
CA ALA A 371 20.53 2.86 -15.28
C ALA A 371 21.08 4.21 -15.75
N LEU A 372 20.60 4.70 -16.90
CA LEU A 372 21.00 6.00 -17.45
C LEU A 372 20.34 7.18 -16.74
N HIS A 373 19.05 7.06 -16.41
CA HIS A 373 18.25 8.18 -15.92
C HIS A 373 18.02 8.19 -14.40
N CYS A 374 18.45 7.16 -13.67
CA CYS A 374 18.28 7.06 -12.22
C CYS A 374 19.60 6.70 -11.50
N PRO A 375 20.67 7.51 -11.63
CA PRO A 375 22.00 7.18 -11.07
C PRO A 375 22.03 7.14 -9.53
N ASP A 376 21.09 7.83 -8.87
CA ASP A 376 20.99 7.92 -7.40
C ASP A 376 20.23 6.76 -6.74
N LEU A 377 19.85 5.73 -7.50
CA LEU A 377 19.11 4.59 -6.96
C LEU A 377 19.88 3.87 -5.86
N ARG A 378 19.17 3.60 -4.77
CA ARG A 378 19.64 2.82 -3.62
C ARG A 378 18.90 1.49 -3.48
N ASP A 379 17.66 1.46 -3.92
CA ASP A 379 16.78 0.30 -3.87
C ASP A 379 16.15 0.08 -5.26
N MET A 380 16.36 -1.10 -5.82
CA MET A 380 15.85 -1.48 -7.13
C MET A 380 15.24 -2.88 -7.05
N SER A 381 13.98 -2.99 -7.46
CA SER A 381 13.28 -4.27 -7.60
C SER A 381 12.81 -4.45 -9.03
N LEU A 382 13.35 -5.46 -9.71
CA LEU A 382 12.98 -5.83 -11.06
C LEU A 382 12.33 -7.21 -11.03
N THR A 383 11.08 -7.27 -11.46
CA THR A 383 10.30 -8.50 -11.57
C THR A 383 9.86 -8.66 -13.02
N HIS A 384 9.70 -9.88 -13.47
CA HIS A 384 8.96 -10.19 -14.70
C HIS A 384 7.87 -11.22 -14.39
N THR A 385 6.62 -10.95 -14.79
CA THR A 385 5.48 -11.72 -14.27
C THR A 385 5.27 -13.09 -14.90
N PHE A 386 5.79 -13.33 -16.11
CA PHE A 386 5.38 -14.49 -16.91
C PHE A 386 6.49 -15.52 -17.14
N GLN A 387 7.70 -15.06 -17.37
CA GLN A 387 8.86 -15.90 -17.77
C GLN A 387 10.15 -15.29 -17.23
N GLU A 388 11.25 -16.03 -17.29
CA GLU A 388 12.55 -15.44 -16.97
C GLU A 388 12.94 -14.39 -18.03
N ALA A 389 13.11 -13.15 -17.60
CA ALA A 389 13.54 -12.07 -18.48
C ALA A 389 15.06 -12.13 -18.68
N ASP A 390 15.49 -12.18 -19.95
CA ASP A 390 16.87 -11.98 -20.33
C ASP A 390 17.16 -10.48 -20.51
N LEU A 391 17.91 -9.91 -19.57
CA LEU A 391 18.32 -8.51 -19.59
C LEU A 391 19.56 -8.29 -20.47
N THR A 392 20.24 -9.37 -20.88
CA THR A 392 21.55 -9.34 -21.54
C THR A 392 21.49 -9.45 -23.07
N SER A 393 20.29 -9.56 -23.64
CA SER A 393 20.11 -9.89 -25.06
C SER A 393 20.98 -9.05 -26.02
N ARG A 394 21.79 -9.81 -26.81
CA ARG A 394 22.68 -9.58 -27.99
C ARG A 394 23.25 -8.21 -28.39
N HIS A 395 22.75 -7.08 -27.91
CA HIS A 395 23.10 -5.75 -28.44
C HIS A 395 23.38 -4.68 -27.38
N SER A 396 23.41 -5.02 -26.09
CA SER A 396 23.63 -4.00 -25.06
C SER A 396 24.79 -4.36 -24.14
N HIS A 397 25.77 -3.47 -24.06
CA HIS A 397 26.80 -3.46 -23.01
C HIS A 397 26.15 -3.02 -21.68
N ILE A 398 25.18 -3.80 -21.19
CA ILE A 398 24.36 -3.42 -20.03
C ILE A 398 25.22 -3.21 -18.78
N THR A 399 26.32 -3.97 -18.69
CA THR A 399 27.31 -3.85 -17.62
C THR A 399 27.88 -2.44 -17.49
N GLY A 400 28.16 -1.77 -18.60
CA GLY A 400 28.69 -0.40 -18.61
C GLY A 400 27.70 0.62 -18.06
N HIS A 401 26.42 0.45 -18.35
CA HIS A 401 25.39 1.37 -17.87
C HIS A 401 24.96 1.07 -16.44
N VAL A 402 24.84 -0.19 -16.06
CA VAL A 402 24.56 -0.63 -14.69
C VAL A 402 25.65 -0.16 -13.72
N ALA A 403 26.89 -0.01 -14.19
CA ALA A 403 27.97 0.58 -13.40
C ALA A 403 27.72 2.05 -12.96
N ASN A 404 26.76 2.75 -13.59
CA ASN A 404 26.34 4.09 -13.16
C ASN A 404 25.53 4.07 -11.85
N LEU A 405 24.97 2.93 -11.46
CA LEU A 405 24.19 2.75 -10.24
C LEU A 405 25.07 2.62 -8.99
N LYS A 406 26.00 3.56 -8.79
CA LYS A 406 27.06 3.54 -7.74
C LYS A 406 26.53 3.57 -6.31
N HIS A 407 25.25 3.94 -6.15
CA HIS A 407 24.60 4.04 -4.85
C HIS A 407 23.67 2.87 -4.53
N LEU A 408 23.55 1.89 -5.42
CA LEU A 408 22.66 0.75 -5.25
C LEU A 408 23.10 -0.13 -4.09
N LYS A 409 22.22 -0.28 -3.10
CA LYS A 409 22.43 -1.06 -1.88
C LYS A 409 21.52 -2.28 -1.82
N HIS A 410 20.29 -2.15 -2.30
CA HIS A 410 19.32 -3.22 -2.31
C HIS A 410 18.96 -3.55 -3.76
N LEU A 411 19.07 -4.82 -4.10
CA LEU A 411 18.72 -5.34 -5.41
C LEU A 411 17.81 -6.55 -5.25
N SER A 412 16.64 -6.50 -5.89
CA SER A 412 15.71 -7.62 -6.00
C SER A 412 15.51 -7.96 -7.47
N LEU A 413 15.80 -9.20 -7.85
CA LEU A 413 15.66 -9.73 -9.21
C LEU A 413 14.77 -10.96 -9.15
N VAL A 414 13.57 -10.89 -9.72
CA VAL A 414 12.57 -11.97 -9.67
C VAL A 414 12.18 -12.37 -11.09
N ASN A 415 12.29 -13.66 -11.41
CA ASN A 415 12.11 -14.21 -12.76
C ASN A 415 13.02 -13.50 -13.78
N VAL A 416 14.32 -13.48 -13.50
CA VAL A 416 15.36 -12.92 -14.38
C VAL A 416 16.38 -14.04 -14.64
N THR A 417 16.90 -14.17 -15.85
CA THR A 417 17.80 -15.30 -16.18
C THR A 417 19.07 -15.28 -15.31
N ALA A 418 19.61 -16.46 -14.99
CA ALA A 418 20.87 -16.56 -14.22
C ALA A 418 22.03 -15.78 -14.83
N GLN A 419 22.11 -15.72 -16.16
CA GLN A 419 23.12 -14.93 -16.88
C GLN A 419 22.97 -13.43 -16.55
N SER A 420 21.75 -12.90 -16.62
CA SER A 420 21.46 -11.50 -16.27
C SER A 420 21.77 -11.20 -14.81
N VAL A 421 21.39 -12.10 -13.90
CA VAL A 421 21.73 -11.97 -12.47
C VAL A 421 23.25 -11.92 -12.30
N SER A 422 23.98 -12.81 -12.97
CA SER A 422 25.44 -12.91 -12.88
C SER A 422 26.13 -11.64 -13.35
N GLU A 423 25.71 -11.07 -14.47
CA GLU A 423 26.25 -9.81 -14.99
C GLU A 423 25.95 -8.64 -14.04
N MET A 424 24.72 -8.54 -13.53
CA MET A 424 24.34 -7.51 -12.55
C MET A 424 25.17 -7.63 -11.27
N VAL A 425 25.26 -8.84 -10.70
CA VAL A 425 26.03 -9.12 -9.48
C VAL A 425 27.51 -8.82 -9.69
N THR A 426 28.08 -9.14 -10.85
CA THR A 426 29.49 -8.84 -11.16
C THR A 426 29.77 -7.34 -11.11
N VAL A 427 28.83 -6.51 -11.57
CA VAL A 427 28.98 -5.05 -11.64
C VAL A 427 28.70 -4.38 -10.30
N VAL A 428 27.55 -4.65 -9.67
CA VAL A 428 27.10 -3.94 -8.45
C VAL A 428 27.30 -4.73 -7.15
N GLY A 429 27.69 -6.00 -7.20
CA GLY A 429 27.67 -6.89 -6.04
C GLY A 429 28.49 -6.39 -4.84
N ARG A 430 29.64 -5.75 -5.09
CA ARG A 430 30.55 -5.27 -4.03
C ARG A 430 29.91 -4.25 -3.08
N GLN A 431 28.95 -3.47 -3.58
CA GLN A 431 28.27 -2.40 -2.82
C GLN A 431 26.93 -2.83 -2.23
N LEU A 432 26.40 -3.98 -2.62
CA LEU A 432 25.11 -4.48 -2.13
C LEU A 432 25.17 -4.85 -0.65
N THR A 433 24.12 -4.44 0.07
CA THR A 433 23.86 -4.81 1.46
C THR A 433 22.64 -5.72 1.60
N ALA A 434 21.76 -5.73 0.59
CA ALA A 434 20.64 -6.66 0.49
C ALA A 434 20.51 -7.18 -0.94
N LEU A 435 20.33 -8.49 -1.08
CA LEU A 435 20.12 -9.15 -2.36
C LEU A 435 18.98 -10.16 -2.25
N THR A 436 17.99 -10.02 -3.12
CA THR A 436 16.91 -11.01 -3.31
C THR A 436 16.97 -11.49 -4.75
N VAL A 437 17.12 -12.79 -4.96
CA VAL A 437 17.15 -13.39 -6.30
C VAL A 437 16.16 -14.55 -6.35
N SER A 438 15.33 -14.56 -7.39
CA SER A 438 14.48 -15.68 -7.76
C SER A 438 14.70 -16.02 -9.22
N CYS A 439 15.50 -17.06 -9.48
CA CYS A 439 15.78 -17.56 -10.83
C CYS A 439 16.25 -19.02 -10.82
N ARG A 440 16.16 -19.69 -11.97
CA ARG A 440 16.73 -21.02 -12.18
C ARG A 440 18.24 -20.95 -12.37
N HIS A 441 18.95 -22.03 -12.05
CA HIS A 441 20.38 -22.19 -12.37
C HIS A 441 21.28 -21.08 -11.82
N LEU A 442 20.91 -20.52 -10.67
CA LEU A 442 21.65 -19.43 -10.04
C LEU A 442 23.06 -19.85 -9.64
N ASP A 443 24.09 -19.12 -10.09
CA ASP A 443 25.46 -19.28 -9.61
C ASP A 443 25.64 -18.63 -8.23
N VAL A 444 25.56 -19.46 -7.19
CA VAL A 444 25.68 -19.01 -5.79
C VAL A 444 27.13 -18.65 -5.46
N ALA A 445 28.12 -19.30 -6.09
CA ALA A 445 29.54 -19.01 -5.87
C ALA A 445 29.87 -17.58 -6.29
N LEU A 446 29.33 -17.12 -7.42
CA LEU A 446 29.49 -15.75 -7.88
C LEU A 446 28.93 -14.72 -6.88
N ILE A 447 27.77 -14.99 -6.29
CA ILE A 447 27.18 -14.12 -5.25
C ILE A 447 28.11 -14.07 -4.03
N PHE A 448 28.57 -15.21 -3.54
CA PHE A 448 29.36 -15.28 -2.31
C PHE A 448 30.75 -14.64 -2.46
N THR A 449 31.33 -14.76 -3.66
CA THR A 449 32.63 -14.14 -4.00
C THR A 449 32.53 -12.62 -4.16
N THR A 450 31.47 -12.14 -4.80
CA THR A 450 31.34 -10.73 -5.22
C THR A 450 30.70 -9.86 -4.13
N CYS A 451 29.68 -10.36 -3.45
CA CYS A 451 28.81 -9.58 -2.57
C CYS A 451 29.26 -9.62 -1.10
N LYS A 452 30.49 -9.18 -0.82
CA LYS A 452 31.13 -9.25 0.51
C LYS A 452 30.48 -8.36 1.58
N SER A 453 29.65 -7.40 1.18
CA SER A 453 28.99 -6.45 2.09
C SER A 453 27.55 -6.84 2.46
N LEU A 454 27.07 -8.01 2.00
CA LEU A 454 25.70 -8.43 2.23
C LEU A 454 25.38 -8.60 3.72
N ARG A 455 24.24 -8.06 4.09
CA ARG A 455 23.57 -8.23 5.39
C ARG A 455 22.27 -9.03 5.26
N HIS A 456 21.59 -8.92 4.11
CA HIS A 456 20.36 -9.64 3.82
C HIS A 456 20.51 -10.40 2.52
N LEU A 457 20.22 -11.70 2.56
CA LEU A 457 20.25 -12.56 1.37
C LEU A 457 18.98 -13.39 1.31
N THR A 458 18.24 -13.26 0.22
CA THR A 458 17.10 -14.12 -0.11
C THR A 458 17.37 -14.84 -1.43
N LEU A 459 17.36 -16.17 -1.40
CA LEU A 459 17.54 -17.01 -2.57
C LEU A 459 16.29 -17.85 -2.79
N GLU A 460 15.70 -17.73 -3.96
CA GLU A 460 14.53 -18.47 -4.42
C GLU A 460 14.80 -19.01 -5.83
N GLY A 461 14.04 -20.03 -6.25
CA GLY A 461 14.18 -20.64 -7.58
C GLY A 461 14.55 -22.12 -7.54
N GLU A 462 14.75 -22.70 -8.72
CA GLU A 462 15.04 -24.12 -8.92
C GLU A 462 16.53 -24.30 -9.30
N ASP A 463 17.14 -25.39 -8.85
CA ASP A 463 18.44 -25.88 -9.29
C ASP A 463 19.60 -24.87 -9.25
N CYS A 464 19.92 -24.33 -8.07
CA CYS A 464 21.11 -23.48 -7.90
C CYS A 464 22.39 -24.19 -8.36
N GLN A 465 23.14 -23.57 -9.27
CA GLN A 465 24.45 -24.05 -9.67
C GLN A 465 25.47 -23.72 -8.59
N ALA A 466 26.12 -24.76 -8.10
CA ALA A 466 26.97 -24.68 -6.93
C ALA A 466 28.13 -25.68 -7.07
N PRO A 467 29.07 -25.45 -8.00
CA PRO A 467 30.22 -26.33 -8.16
C PRO A 467 31.02 -26.39 -6.86
N LEU A 468 31.23 -27.60 -6.34
CA LEU A 468 31.93 -27.84 -5.07
C LEU A 468 33.36 -27.29 -5.08
N THR A 469 34.03 -27.35 -6.24
CA THR A 469 35.39 -26.83 -6.44
C THR A 469 35.50 -25.32 -6.19
N ALA A 470 34.43 -24.56 -6.43
CA ALA A 470 34.43 -23.12 -6.21
C ALA A 470 34.44 -22.75 -4.72
N VAL A 471 33.86 -23.60 -3.86
CA VAL A 471 33.66 -23.30 -2.42
C VAL A 471 34.96 -22.94 -1.73
N GLU A 472 36.02 -23.73 -1.96
CA GLU A 472 37.31 -23.53 -1.30
C GLU A 472 37.96 -22.18 -1.65
N SER A 473 37.63 -21.59 -2.80
CA SER A 473 38.20 -20.30 -3.22
C SER A 473 37.69 -19.10 -2.41
N PHE A 474 36.45 -19.15 -1.89
CA PHE A 474 35.82 -18.02 -1.19
C PHE A 474 35.46 -18.30 0.27
N LYS A 475 35.61 -19.56 0.70
CA LYS A 475 35.23 -20.06 2.02
C LYS A 475 35.67 -19.21 3.20
N ARG A 476 36.79 -18.48 3.14
CA ARG A 476 37.30 -17.71 4.30
C ARG A 476 36.77 -16.28 4.39
N ALA A 477 36.28 -15.71 3.29
CA ALA A 477 35.95 -14.28 3.23
C ALA A 477 34.48 -13.99 2.89
N ALA A 478 33.72 -15.00 2.47
CA ALA A 478 32.33 -14.83 2.07
C ALA A 478 31.41 -14.55 3.26
N LEU A 479 30.42 -13.67 3.07
CA LEU A 479 29.25 -13.49 3.94
C LEU A 479 29.51 -13.12 5.41
N THR A 480 30.68 -12.57 5.74
CA THR A 480 31.08 -12.21 7.12
C THR A 480 30.18 -11.17 7.79
N LYS A 481 29.41 -10.40 7.01
CA LYS A 481 28.47 -9.37 7.49
C LYS A 481 27.01 -9.81 7.43
N LEU A 482 26.73 -11.05 7.02
CA LEU A 482 25.37 -11.53 6.81
C LEU A 482 24.63 -11.65 8.14
N GLN A 483 23.42 -11.08 8.18
CA GLN A 483 22.55 -11.00 9.35
C GLN A 483 21.25 -11.77 9.12
N VAL A 484 20.67 -11.65 7.93
CA VAL A 484 19.41 -12.30 7.56
C VAL A 484 19.65 -13.18 6.34
N VAL A 485 19.27 -14.44 6.44
CA VAL A 485 19.34 -15.40 5.33
C VAL A 485 18.01 -16.11 5.14
N LYS A 486 17.50 -16.08 3.91
CA LYS A 486 16.27 -16.74 3.49
C LYS A 486 16.53 -17.60 2.27
N ILE A 487 16.51 -18.91 2.42
CA ILE A 487 16.80 -19.86 1.33
C ILE A 487 15.56 -20.70 1.10
N LYS A 488 14.88 -20.45 -0.03
CA LYS A 488 13.69 -21.18 -0.46
C LYS A 488 13.98 -22.22 -1.54
N CYS A 489 15.20 -22.25 -2.07
CA CYS A 489 15.68 -23.23 -3.04
C CYS A 489 16.47 -24.37 -2.35
N VAL A 490 16.77 -25.43 -3.09
CA VAL A 490 17.69 -26.48 -2.64
C VAL A 490 19.13 -26.00 -2.81
N LEU A 491 19.87 -25.93 -1.72
CA LEU A 491 21.26 -25.51 -1.71
C LEU A 491 22.18 -26.69 -1.35
N PRO A 492 23.30 -26.93 -2.06
CA PRO A 492 24.21 -27.99 -1.69
C PRO A 492 24.81 -27.80 -0.29
N PRO A 493 25.07 -28.87 0.47
CA PRO A 493 25.47 -28.78 1.88
C PRO A 493 26.72 -27.94 2.12
N ALA A 494 27.69 -27.97 1.20
CA ALA A 494 28.90 -27.19 1.30
C ALA A 494 28.64 -25.66 1.37
N TYR A 495 27.58 -25.17 0.73
CA TYR A 495 27.23 -23.75 0.73
C TYR A 495 26.45 -23.36 1.99
N THR A 496 25.57 -24.23 2.50
CA THR A 496 24.96 -24.03 3.81
C THR A 496 26.02 -24.00 4.91
N ASP A 497 27.03 -24.87 4.83
CA ASP A 497 28.15 -24.89 5.77
C ASP A 497 28.95 -23.59 5.73
N VAL A 498 29.21 -23.03 4.54
CA VAL A 498 29.87 -21.72 4.38
C VAL A 498 29.05 -20.61 5.03
N ILE A 499 27.73 -20.58 4.81
CA ILE A 499 26.86 -19.58 5.43
C ILE A 499 26.98 -19.65 6.95
N PHE A 500 26.75 -20.81 7.54
CA PHE A 500 26.75 -20.95 8.99
C PHE A 500 28.14 -20.79 9.61
N THR A 501 29.20 -21.19 8.92
CA THR A 501 30.57 -21.05 9.45
C THR A 501 31.04 -19.60 9.43
N ASN A 502 30.71 -18.84 8.38
CA ASN A 502 31.27 -17.49 8.19
C ASN A 502 30.38 -16.37 8.73
N ALA A 503 29.06 -16.55 8.68
CA ALA A 503 28.11 -15.48 9.01
C ALA A 503 27.87 -15.42 10.53
N LEU A 504 28.89 -15.06 11.30
CA LEU A 504 28.83 -14.92 12.77
C LEU A 504 27.90 -13.79 13.24
N ALA A 505 27.37 -13.00 12.32
CA ALA A 505 26.42 -11.92 12.57
C ALA A 505 24.95 -12.32 12.34
N LEU A 506 24.67 -13.60 12.03
CA LEU A 506 23.30 -14.09 11.78
C LEU A 506 22.37 -13.82 12.96
N THR A 507 21.23 -13.21 12.65
CA THR A 507 20.10 -12.92 13.55
C THR A 507 18.83 -13.65 13.12
N ASP A 508 18.59 -13.80 11.82
CA ASP A 508 17.40 -14.46 11.28
C ASP A 508 17.79 -15.48 10.19
N VAL A 509 17.37 -16.73 10.37
CA VAL A 509 17.63 -17.86 9.49
C VAL A 509 16.30 -18.49 9.09
N GLU A 510 15.98 -18.44 7.81
CA GLU A 510 14.84 -19.15 7.21
C GLU A 510 15.34 -20.05 6.08
N ILE A 511 15.31 -21.37 6.26
CA ILE A 511 15.70 -22.33 5.22
C ILE A 511 14.53 -23.29 4.98
N VAL A 512 14.05 -23.36 3.74
CA VAL A 512 12.96 -24.28 3.40
C VAL A 512 13.48 -25.72 3.34
N PHE A 513 14.64 -25.95 2.71
CA PHE A 513 15.19 -27.28 2.49
C PHE A 513 16.58 -27.45 3.08
N LEU A 514 16.72 -28.28 4.11
CA LEU A 514 17.98 -28.59 4.79
C LEU A 514 18.14 -30.11 4.96
N ARG A 515 18.13 -30.84 3.84
CA ARG A 515 18.01 -32.32 3.82
C ARG A 515 19.19 -33.08 4.43
N GLU A 516 20.39 -32.53 4.33
CA GLU A 516 21.63 -33.24 4.67
C GLU A 516 22.20 -32.88 6.05
N MET A 517 21.67 -31.85 6.71
CA MET A 517 22.20 -31.41 8.00
C MET A 517 21.77 -32.36 9.11
N ARG A 518 22.73 -32.83 9.91
CA ARG A 518 22.55 -33.73 11.06
C ARG A 518 22.77 -33.02 12.39
N ASP A 519 22.33 -33.64 13.48
CA ASP A 519 22.47 -33.10 14.84
C ASP A 519 23.91 -32.79 15.25
N SER A 520 24.88 -33.59 14.78
CA SER A 520 26.30 -33.36 15.04
C SER A 520 26.79 -32.04 14.44
N GLN A 521 26.26 -31.64 13.27
CA GLN A 521 26.61 -30.37 12.63
C GLN A 521 26.01 -29.19 13.39
N ILE A 522 24.76 -29.27 13.83
CA ILE A 522 24.15 -28.24 14.70
C ILE A 522 24.95 -28.08 15.99
N THR A 523 25.33 -29.19 16.61
CA THR A 523 26.18 -29.20 17.81
C THR A 523 27.52 -28.52 17.56
N GLN A 524 28.15 -28.80 16.42
CA GLN A 524 29.41 -28.16 16.03
C GLN A 524 29.23 -26.65 15.79
N LEU A 525 28.17 -26.22 15.12
CA LEU A 525 27.87 -24.80 14.88
C LEU A 525 27.66 -24.02 16.18
N VAL A 526 26.92 -24.60 17.12
CA VAL A 526 26.71 -24.03 18.46
C VAL A 526 28.02 -23.96 19.23
N ARG A 527 28.81 -25.04 19.25
CA ARG A 527 30.12 -25.09 19.93
C ARG A 527 31.10 -24.06 19.36
N ASN A 528 31.07 -23.85 18.05
CA ASN A 528 31.88 -22.86 17.34
C ASN A 528 31.37 -21.42 17.49
N LYS A 529 30.29 -21.21 18.24
CA LYS A 529 29.66 -19.90 18.47
C LYS A 529 29.13 -19.24 17.19
N SER A 530 28.86 -20.02 16.13
CA SER A 530 28.34 -19.51 14.87
C SER A 530 26.93 -18.93 14.98
N LEU A 531 26.12 -19.47 15.90
CA LEU A 531 24.70 -19.13 16.04
C LEU A 531 24.40 -18.26 17.28
N GLN A 532 25.39 -17.62 17.88
CA GLN A 532 25.24 -16.90 19.16
C GLN A 532 24.33 -15.66 19.09
N LYS A 533 24.15 -15.10 17.88
CA LYS A 533 23.32 -13.91 17.65
C LYS A 533 21.94 -14.23 17.07
N VAL A 534 21.67 -15.50 16.77
CA VAL A 534 20.42 -15.93 16.14
C VAL A 534 19.27 -15.70 17.12
N GLN A 535 18.25 -14.99 16.62
CA GLN A 535 16.99 -14.70 17.30
C GLN A 535 15.87 -15.53 16.72
N GLU A 536 15.86 -15.71 15.39
CA GLU A 536 14.89 -16.54 14.69
C GLU A 536 15.59 -17.65 13.91
N PHE A 537 15.17 -18.88 14.15
CA PHE A 537 15.64 -20.06 13.42
C PHE A 537 14.43 -20.85 12.90
N THR A 538 14.25 -20.87 11.59
CA THR A 538 13.15 -21.55 10.90
C THR A 538 13.72 -22.49 9.86
N VAL A 539 13.45 -23.78 10.02
CA VAL A 539 13.82 -24.79 9.01
C VAL A 539 12.63 -25.67 8.70
N ARG A 540 12.07 -25.54 7.50
CA ARG A 540 10.78 -26.18 7.16
C ARG A 540 10.86 -27.65 6.80
N LEU A 541 11.99 -28.11 6.24
CA LEU A 541 12.20 -29.51 5.90
C LEU A 541 13.65 -29.91 6.21
N ALA A 542 13.83 -30.66 7.30
CA ALA A 542 15.12 -31.13 7.78
C ALA A 542 15.00 -32.55 8.37
N PRO A 543 14.78 -33.58 7.53
CA PRO A 543 14.48 -34.94 7.97
C PRO A 543 15.61 -35.65 8.73
N LYS A 544 16.79 -35.04 8.84
CA LYS A 544 17.94 -35.58 9.58
C LYS A 544 18.24 -34.82 10.87
N LEU A 545 17.45 -33.79 11.18
CA LEU A 545 17.48 -33.11 12.46
C LEU A 545 16.43 -33.73 13.37
N THR A 546 16.82 -34.02 14.60
CA THR A 546 15.93 -34.58 15.62
C THR A 546 15.63 -33.55 16.70
N ILE A 547 14.90 -33.96 17.74
CA ILE A 547 14.63 -33.12 18.91
C ILE A 547 15.92 -32.74 19.66
N ASP A 548 17.01 -33.51 19.51
CA ASP A 548 18.29 -33.19 20.13
C ASP A 548 18.92 -31.93 19.53
N SER A 549 18.78 -31.71 18.22
CA SER A 549 19.17 -30.44 17.60
C SER A 549 18.42 -29.25 18.21
N ALA A 550 17.12 -29.39 18.44
CA ALA A 550 16.30 -28.34 19.04
C ALA A 550 16.77 -28.01 20.46
N ARG A 551 17.06 -29.03 21.28
CA ARG A 551 17.63 -28.86 22.63
C ARG A 551 18.98 -28.16 22.60
N VAL A 552 19.87 -28.56 21.69
CA VAL A 552 21.21 -27.96 21.54
C VAL A 552 21.11 -26.48 21.14
N LEU A 553 20.18 -26.13 20.24
CA LEU A 553 19.92 -24.74 19.86
C LEU A 553 19.40 -23.92 21.04
N VAL A 554 18.34 -24.39 21.74
CA VAL A 554 17.76 -23.65 22.88
C VAL A 554 18.76 -23.44 24.01
N ARG A 555 19.57 -24.45 24.33
CA ARG A 555 20.59 -24.36 25.39
C ARG A 555 21.81 -23.54 24.97
N GLY A 556 22.18 -23.61 23.70
CA GLY A 556 23.44 -23.06 23.20
C GLY A 556 23.36 -21.66 22.57
N CYS A 557 22.16 -21.21 22.21
CA CYS A 557 21.92 -19.92 21.57
C CYS A 557 21.19 -18.96 22.54
N PRO A 558 21.92 -18.12 23.30
CA PRO A 558 21.33 -17.32 24.39
C PRO A 558 20.40 -16.20 23.91
N ARG A 559 20.34 -15.93 22.60
CA ARG A 559 19.48 -14.90 22.00
C ARG A 559 18.33 -15.46 21.20
N LEU A 560 18.21 -16.79 21.12
CA LEU A 560 17.14 -17.44 20.38
C LEU A 560 15.80 -17.07 21.03
N GLN A 561 14.89 -16.48 20.25
CA GLN A 561 13.54 -16.12 20.70
C GLN A 561 12.50 -17.00 20.01
N HIS A 562 12.78 -17.42 18.78
CA HIS A 562 11.86 -18.19 17.96
C HIS A 562 12.55 -19.37 17.30
N LEU A 563 12.09 -20.58 17.61
CA LEU A 563 12.44 -21.81 16.91
C LEU A 563 11.21 -22.35 16.20
N LYS A 564 11.15 -22.13 14.88
CA LYS A 564 9.93 -22.36 14.10
C LYS A 564 10.01 -23.63 13.25
N ASP A 565 8.85 -24.27 13.11
CA ASP A 565 8.57 -25.33 12.14
C ASP A 565 9.25 -26.69 12.38
N LEU A 566 9.22 -27.18 13.63
CA LEU A 566 9.80 -28.49 13.98
C LEU A 566 9.11 -29.70 13.34
N GLY A 567 7.93 -29.55 12.75
CA GLY A 567 7.23 -30.69 12.13
C GLY A 567 7.87 -31.15 10.82
N GLY A 568 8.72 -30.31 10.22
CA GLY A 568 9.58 -30.67 9.10
C GLY A 568 10.79 -31.55 9.46
N TRP A 569 11.01 -31.79 10.75
CA TRP A 569 12.17 -32.48 11.30
C TRP A 569 11.79 -33.94 11.60
N ASP A 570 12.75 -34.77 11.98
CA ASP A 570 12.49 -36.10 12.53
C ASP A 570 12.12 -35.99 14.01
N VAL A 571 10.97 -35.35 14.27
CA VAL A 571 10.45 -35.05 15.60
C VAL A 571 9.01 -35.52 15.67
N THR A 572 8.71 -36.41 16.61
CA THR A 572 7.35 -36.86 16.91
C THR A 572 6.58 -35.80 17.71
N VAL A 573 5.24 -35.88 17.70
CA VAL A 573 4.40 -34.97 18.50
C VAL A 573 4.65 -35.17 20.00
N GLU A 574 4.94 -36.39 20.40
CA GLU A 574 5.27 -36.78 21.77
C GLU A 574 6.59 -36.13 22.23
N GLU A 575 7.65 -36.22 21.43
CA GLU A 575 8.94 -35.57 21.71
C GLU A 575 8.81 -34.04 21.78
N TYR A 576 8.05 -33.45 20.86
CA TYR A 576 7.76 -32.01 20.88
C TYR A 576 7.04 -31.60 22.16
N THR A 577 6.05 -32.39 22.60
CA THR A 577 5.31 -32.13 23.84
C THR A 577 6.21 -32.21 25.07
N GLN A 578 7.09 -33.22 25.13
CA GLN A 578 8.09 -33.33 26.19
C GLN A 578 9.07 -32.15 26.18
N PHE A 579 9.50 -31.72 25.01
CA PHE A 579 10.40 -30.57 24.86
C PHE A 579 9.76 -29.25 25.30
N LEU A 580 8.47 -29.03 25.04
CA LEU A 580 7.76 -27.86 25.58
C LEU A 580 7.68 -27.88 27.11
N GLN A 581 7.53 -29.06 27.72
CA GLN A 581 7.57 -29.19 29.19
C GLN A 581 8.96 -28.88 29.73
N GLU A 582 10.01 -29.35 29.06
CA GLU A 582 11.41 -29.04 29.36
C GLU A 582 11.66 -27.52 29.30
N ILE A 583 11.19 -26.84 28.24
CA ILE A 583 11.31 -25.39 28.08
C ILE A 583 10.66 -24.62 29.24
N LYS A 584 9.44 -25.02 29.62
CA LYS A 584 8.73 -24.43 30.76
C LYS A 584 9.44 -24.69 32.09
N ARG A 585 9.93 -25.91 32.30
CA ARG A 585 10.61 -26.33 33.53
C ARG A 585 11.93 -25.59 33.73
N GLU A 586 12.69 -25.40 32.65
CA GLU A 586 14.00 -24.73 32.67
C GLU A 586 13.88 -23.21 32.43
N ASN A 587 12.66 -22.72 32.23
CA ASN A 587 12.33 -21.30 32.05
C ASN A 587 13.10 -20.63 30.91
N TYR A 588 13.23 -21.31 29.76
CA TYR A 588 13.78 -20.71 28.56
C TYR A 588 12.78 -19.73 27.94
N ASP A 589 13.24 -18.52 27.60
CA ASP A 589 12.45 -17.50 26.88
C ASP A 589 12.47 -17.76 25.37
N VAL A 590 11.98 -18.92 24.95
CA VAL A 590 11.94 -19.34 23.54
C VAL A 590 10.54 -19.80 23.17
N HIS A 591 10.01 -19.23 22.09
CA HIS A 591 8.76 -19.69 21.49
C HIS A 591 9.06 -20.72 20.40
N VAL A 592 8.52 -21.93 20.57
CA VAL A 592 8.70 -23.03 19.63
C VAL A 592 7.40 -23.31 18.88
N THR A 593 7.47 -23.57 17.58
CA THR A 593 6.32 -23.99 16.77
C THR A 593 6.53 -25.34 16.10
N TYR A 594 5.44 -26.08 15.93
CA TYR A 594 5.39 -27.37 15.25
C TYR A 594 4.26 -27.36 14.23
N THR A 595 4.59 -27.45 12.95
CA THR A 595 3.62 -27.53 11.85
C THR A 595 3.48 -28.98 11.41
N SER A 596 2.34 -29.61 11.66
CA SER A 596 2.14 -31.04 11.31
C SER A 596 2.32 -31.29 9.81
N ARG A 597 3.11 -32.32 9.44
CA ARG A 597 3.35 -32.72 8.04
C ARG A 597 2.07 -33.02 7.26
N ARG A 598 0.97 -33.40 7.93
CA ARG A 598 -0.30 -33.65 7.25
C ARG A 598 -0.89 -32.40 6.57
N ALA A 599 -0.58 -31.21 7.07
CA ALA A 599 -0.92 -29.96 6.39
C ALA A 599 0.06 -29.65 5.23
N ALA A 600 1.27 -30.20 5.27
CA ALA A 600 2.28 -30.00 4.23
C ALA A 600 2.11 -30.98 3.06
N SER A 601 1.61 -32.20 3.26
CA SER A 601 1.38 -33.18 2.19
C SER A 601 0.27 -32.80 1.20
N GLU A 602 -0.64 -31.88 1.58
CA GLU A 602 -1.59 -31.28 0.63
C GLU A 602 -0.95 -30.20 -0.27
N HIS A 603 0.26 -29.78 0.05
CA HIS A 603 1.07 -28.82 -0.72
C HIS A 603 2.47 -29.33 -1.07
N GLU A 604 2.75 -30.61 -0.82
CA GLU A 604 3.93 -31.27 -1.36
C GLU A 604 3.63 -31.46 -2.84
N PRO A 605 4.28 -30.72 -3.75
CA PRO A 605 4.16 -31.06 -5.14
C PRO A 605 4.83 -32.43 -5.24
N GLN A 606 4.02 -33.48 -5.46
CA GLN A 606 4.49 -34.62 -6.24
C GLN A 606 5.33 -34.05 -7.38
N GLU A 607 6.44 -34.68 -7.75
CA GLU A 607 7.41 -34.27 -8.80
C GLU A 607 6.83 -33.86 -10.18
N ARG A 608 5.52 -33.69 -10.31
CA ARG A 608 4.87 -32.76 -11.21
C ARG A 608 5.37 -31.34 -10.95
N THR A 609 6.22 -30.88 -11.87
CA THR A 609 6.56 -29.47 -12.15
C THR A 609 5.60 -28.47 -11.51
N ILE A 610 6.14 -27.62 -10.63
CA ILE A 610 5.50 -26.60 -9.77
C ILE A 610 4.69 -25.52 -10.54
N TRP A 611 4.43 -25.70 -11.84
CA TRP A 611 3.91 -24.67 -12.74
C TRP A 611 2.48 -24.91 -13.28
N ASP A 612 1.80 -25.98 -12.87
CA ASP A 612 0.42 -26.28 -13.30
C ASP A 612 -0.68 -25.91 -12.28
N LEU A 613 -0.34 -25.23 -11.18
CA LEU A 613 -1.35 -24.77 -10.22
C LEU A 613 -1.77 -23.31 -10.46
N ASP A 614 -3.04 -23.21 -10.85
CA ASP A 614 -4.00 -22.10 -10.83
C ASP A 614 -4.18 -21.20 -12.09
N PRO A 615 -5.01 -21.64 -13.06
CA PRO A 615 -5.50 -20.82 -14.18
C PRO A 615 -6.50 -19.72 -13.78
N LEU A 616 -7.07 -19.72 -12.57
CA LEU A 616 -8.17 -18.78 -12.23
C LEU A 616 -7.70 -17.34 -12.05
N HIS A 617 -6.46 -17.11 -11.62
CA HIS A 617 -5.84 -15.78 -11.66
C HIS A 617 -5.32 -15.36 -13.06
N ARG A 618 -5.31 -16.27 -14.06
CA ARG A 618 -4.93 -15.95 -15.45
C ARG A 618 -6.03 -15.18 -16.19
N PHE A 619 -7.30 -15.29 -15.79
CA PHE A 619 -8.42 -14.72 -16.56
C PHE A 619 -8.69 -13.24 -16.28
N ASP A 620 -8.55 -12.76 -15.04
CA ASP A 620 -8.95 -11.39 -14.67
C ASP A 620 -8.06 -10.29 -15.27
N ARG A 621 -6.76 -10.56 -15.49
CA ARG A 621 -5.86 -9.60 -16.16
C ARG A 621 -5.93 -9.66 -17.69
N MET A 622 -6.32 -10.80 -18.27
CA MET A 622 -6.53 -10.93 -19.72
C MET A 622 -7.80 -10.20 -20.19
N ALA A 623 -8.86 -10.20 -19.38
CA ALA A 623 -10.09 -9.47 -19.71
C ALA A 623 -9.84 -7.95 -19.79
N LEU A 624 -9.04 -7.40 -18.87
CA LEU A 624 -8.69 -5.98 -18.87
C LEU A 624 -7.80 -5.58 -20.07
N ARG A 625 -6.81 -6.40 -20.46
CA ARG A 625 -5.98 -6.11 -21.65
C ARG A 625 -6.70 -6.35 -22.98
N ARG A 626 -7.59 -7.35 -23.10
CA ARG A 626 -8.40 -7.55 -24.32
C ARG A 626 -9.44 -6.45 -24.53
N SER A 627 -9.94 -5.83 -23.45
CA SER A 627 -10.85 -4.68 -23.56
C SER A 627 -10.16 -3.37 -23.99
N LEU A 628 -8.85 -3.23 -23.74
CA LEU A 628 -8.09 -2.01 -24.05
C LEU A 628 -7.21 -2.13 -25.32
N GLY A 629 -7.01 -3.33 -25.85
CA GLY A 629 -6.13 -3.58 -27.01
C GLY A 629 -6.76 -3.35 -28.40
N ASN A 630 -8.07 -3.11 -28.49
CA ASN A 630 -8.79 -3.01 -29.77
C ASN A 630 -9.06 -1.57 -30.26
N LEU A 631 -8.39 -0.56 -29.70
CA LEU A 631 -8.53 0.83 -30.13
C LEU A 631 -7.18 1.50 -30.42
N LEU A 632 -6.48 1.04 -31.46
CA LEU A 632 -5.50 1.82 -32.20
C LEU A 632 -5.57 1.41 -33.68
N PRO A 633 -5.92 2.31 -34.62
CA PRO A 633 -5.81 2.03 -36.03
C PRO A 633 -4.36 2.17 -36.50
N LEU A 634 -3.95 1.22 -37.35
CA LEU A 634 -2.78 1.31 -38.22
C LEU A 634 -2.77 2.66 -38.96
N VAL A 635 -1.73 3.46 -38.74
CA VAL A 635 -1.20 4.40 -39.73
C VAL A 635 0.31 4.27 -39.72
N VAL A 636 0.81 3.30 -40.50
CA VAL A 636 2.13 3.34 -41.11
C VAL A 636 1.98 2.72 -42.51
N LEU A 637 1.68 3.58 -43.48
CA LEU A 637 2.28 3.64 -44.82
C LEU A 637 2.00 5.05 -45.37
#